data_AF-A0A1Z5I986-F1
#
_entry.id   AF-A0A1Z5I986-F1
#
_cell.length_a   1.000
_cell.length_b   1.000
_cell.length_c   1.000
_cell.angle_alpha   90.00
_cell.angle_beta   90.00
_cell.angle_gamma   90.00
#
_symmetry.space_group_name_H-M   'P 1'
#
loop_
_entity.id
_entity.type
_entity.pdbx_description
1 polymer ?
#
loop_
_entity_poly.entity_id
_entity_poly.type
_entity_poly.pdbx_seq_one_letter_code
_entity_poly.pdbx_strand_id
1 'polypeptide(L)'
;MEIDVPETMAEVEKEVARRQANGETATEADVIKYTVLASFQAYLEFAEEGHYDSARWSGDNIEVIDIMKKPIETVKPQTDSFVNDFKTSNEACFIYLQEAAAKIAGLR
;
A
#
# COMPACT_ATOMS: atom_id res chain seq x y z
N MET A 1 -10.12 -5.72 10.21
CA MET A 1 -8.69 -5.41 10.36
C MET A 1 -8.57 -3.91 10.42
N GLU A 2 -7.88 -3.38 11.42
CA GLU A 2 -7.55 -1.95 11.51
C GLU A 2 -6.06 -1.83 11.13
N ILE A 3 -5.76 -0.97 10.18
CA ILE A 3 -4.39 -0.74 9.67
C ILE A 3 -4.06 0.68 10.11
N ASP A 4 -2.99 0.87 10.89
CA ASP A 4 -2.60 2.18 11.40
C ASP A 4 -1.92 3.02 10.31
N VAL A 5 -2.75 3.51 9.37
CA VAL A 5 -2.35 4.33 8.23
C VAL A 5 -3.40 5.40 7.96
N PRO A 6 -3.03 6.55 7.39
CA PRO A 6 -3.98 7.53 6.87
C PRO A 6 -4.94 6.92 5.83
N GLU A 7 -6.24 7.10 6.02
CA GLU A 7 -7.29 6.66 5.09
C GLU A 7 -7.77 7.78 4.17
N THR A 8 -7.50 9.04 4.52
CA THR A 8 -7.93 10.21 3.75
C THR A 8 -6.79 11.21 3.52
N MET A 9 -6.95 12.11 2.54
CA MET A 9 -5.99 13.19 2.32
C MET A 9 -5.81 14.11 3.54
N ALA A 10 -6.88 14.37 4.31
CA ALA A 10 -6.78 15.18 5.53
C ALA A 10 -5.92 14.50 6.60
N GLU A 11 -5.99 13.17 6.72
CA GLU A 11 -5.14 12.40 7.63
C GLU A 11 -3.70 12.32 7.12
N VAL A 12 -3.50 12.25 5.80
CA VAL A 12 -2.16 12.35 5.20
C VAL A 12 -1.51 13.69 5.56
N GLU A 13 -2.22 14.81 5.38
CA GLU A 13 -1.72 16.14 5.74
C GLU A 13 -1.37 16.23 7.24
N LYS A 14 -2.22 15.69 8.10
CA LYS A 14 -1.98 15.62 9.55
C LYS A 14 -0.73 14.81 9.87
N GLU A 15 -0.53 13.67 9.20
CA GLU A 15 0.61 12.79 9.42
C GLU A 15 1.91 13.42 8.90
N VAL A 16 1.88 14.09 7.75
CA VAL A 16 3.00 14.89 7.24
C VAL A 16 3.39 15.96 8.25
N ALA A 17 2.42 16.75 8.75
CA ALA A 17 2.68 17.79 9.73
C ALA A 17 3.27 17.22 11.03
N ARG A 18 2.76 16.07 11.50
CA ARG A 18 3.27 15.38 12.69
C ARG A 18 4.73 14.96 12.51
N ARG A 19 5.08 14.35 11.38
CA ARG A 19 6.46 13.91 11.07
C ARG A 19 7.41 15.10 10.93
N GLN A 20 6.98 16.17 10.26
CA GLN A 20 7.77 17.40 10.13
C GLN A 20 7.99 18.09 11.48
N ALA A 21 6.99 18.12 12.36
CA ALA A 21 7.15 18.63 13.72
C ALA A 21 8.17 17.83 14.56
N ASN A 22 8.39 16.55 14.21
CA ASN A 22 9.40 15.69 14.83
C ASN A 22 10.78 15.79 14.14
N GLY A 23 10.95 16.69 13.17
CA GLY A 23 12.22 16.92 12.46
C GLY A 23 12.44 16.02 11.24
N GLU A 24 11.45 15.25 10.82
CA GLU A 24 11.53 14.44 9.59
C GLU A 24 11.25 15.29 8.34
N THR A 25 11.90 14.97 7.23
CA THR A 25 11.64 15.61 5.93
C THR A 25 10.54 14.87 5.16
N ALA A 26 9.41 14.59 5.81
CA ALA A 26 8.32 13.83 5.21
C ALA A 26 7.54 14.65 4.18
N THR A 27 7.25 14.06 3.02
CA THR A 27 6.33 14.62 2.03
C THR A 27 5.00 13.87 2.02
N GLU A 28 3.98 14.49 1.43
CA GLU A 28 2.68 13.86 1.19
C GLU A 28 2.81 12.57 0.37
N ALA A 29 3.66 12.57 -0.67
CA ALA A 29 3.91 11.39 -1.49
C ALA A 29 4.57 10.26 -0.67
N ASP A 30 5.46 10.57 0.26
CA ASP A 30 6.08 9.56 1.13
C ASP A 30 5.05 8.91 2.06
N VAL A 31 4.18 9.73 2.66
CA VAL A 31 3.10 9.23 3.53
C VAL A 31 2.11 8.38 2.73
N ILE A 32 1.71 8.81 1.53
CA ILE A 32 0.81 8.02 0.67
C ILE A 32 1.48 6.71 0.24
N LYS A 33 2.76 6.73 -0.18
CA LYS A 33 3.48 5.50 -0.55
C LYS A 33 3.61 4.54 0.63
N TYR A 34 3.80 5.05 1.84
CA TYR A 34 3.77 4.23 3.04
C TYR A 34 2.38 3.63 3.27
N THR A 35 1.32 4.46 3.26
CA THR A 35 -0.08 4.02 3.41
C THR A 35 -0.42 2.91 2.43
N VAL A 36 -0.19 3.14 1.13
CA VAL A 36 -0.53 2.17 0.08
C VAL A 36 0.19 0.84 0.29
N LEU A 37 1.49 0.87 0.56
CA LEU A 37 2.27 -0.35 0.73
C LEU A 37 1.87 -1.11 2.01
N ALA A 38 1.70 -0.40 3.12
CA ALA A 38 1.32 -1.00 4.39
C ALA A 38 -0.10 -1.59 4.33
N SER A 39 -1.05 -0.89 3.68
CA SER A 39 -2.39 -1.42 3.47
C SER A 39 -2.38 -2.67 2.60
N PHE A 40 -1.66 -2.64 1.49
CA PHE A 40 -1.58 -3.78 0.60
C PHE A 40 -0.94 -5.00 1.29
N GLN A 41 0.13 -4.80 2.06
CA GLN A 41 0.75 -5.86 2.87
C GLN A 41 -0.26 -6.46 3.86
N ALA A 42 -1.00 -5.61 4.59
CA ALA A 42 -1.99 -6.09 5.55
C ALA A 42 -3.14 -6.86 4.88
N TYR A 43 -3.59 -6.43 3.70
CA TYR A 43 -4.60 -7.16 2.93
C TYR A 43 -4.10 -8.50 2.42
N LEU A 44 -2.84 -8.58 2.01
CA LEU A 44 -2.20 -9.83 1.59
C LEU A 44 -2.17 -10.81 2.78
N GLU A 45 -1.71 -10.34 3.93
CA GLU A 45 -1.65 -11.15 5.16
C GLU A 45 -3.03 -11.63 5.61
N PHE A 46 -4.03 -10.75 5.50
CA PHE A 46 -5.41 -11.12 5.80
C PHE A 46 -5.91 -12.21 4.87
N ALA A 47 -5.68 -12.05 3.56
CA ALA A 47 -6.17 -12.96 2.54
C ALA A 47 -5.46 -14.33 2.59
N GLU A 48 -4.21 -14.37 3.03
CA GLU A 48 -3.44 -15.61 3.20
C GLU A 48 -3.65 -16.29 4.56
N GLU A 49 -4.40 -15.66 5.47
CA GLU A 49 -4.52 -16.09 6.87
C GLU A 49 -3.16 -16.23 7.58
N GLY A 50 -2.20 -15.36 7.24
CA GLY A 50 -0.84 -15.37 7.77
C GLY A 50 0.14 -14.51 6.96
N HIS A 51 1.39 -14.44 7.39
CA HIS A 51 2.44 -13.66 6.72
C HIS A 51 3.28 -14.58 5.82
N TYR A 52 2.82 -14.89 4.61
CA TYR A 52 3.60 -15.73 3.68
C TYR A 52 4.30 -14.86 2.65
N ASP A 53 3.57 -13.98 1.99
CA ASP A 53 4.15 -13.12 0.97
C ASP A 53 4.43 -11.70 1.50
N SER A 54 5.38 -11.02 0.87
CA SER A 54 5.78 -9.66 1.21
C SER A 54 5.68 -8.73 0.00
N ALA A 55 5.16 -7.53 0.22
CA ALA A 55 5.05 -6.47 -0.76
C ALA A 55 6.21 -5.48 -0.63
N ARG A 56 6.74 -5.02 -1.77
CA ARG A 56 7.72 -3.93 -1.82
C ARG A 56 7.55 -3.07 -3.06
N TRP A 57 7.99 -1.83 -2.99
CA TRP A 57 8.05 -0.95 -4.15
C TRP A 57 9.05 -1.47 -5.20
N SER A 58 8.63 -1.46 -6.46
CA SER A 58 9.45 -1.71 -7.65
C SER A 58 9.13 -0.63 -8.69
N GLY A 59 9.87 0.49 -8.62
CA GLY A 59 9.49 1.72 -9.31
C GLY A 59 8.17 2.28 -8.77
N ASP A 60 7.19 2.45 -9.65
CA ASP A 60 5.83 2.87 -9.29
C ASP A 60 4.85 1.69 -9.10
N ASN A 61 5.35 0.46 -9.21
CA ASN A 61 4.57 -0.76 -8.99
C ASN A 61 4.86 -1.35 -7.61
N ILE A 62 4.00 -2.26 -7.17
CA ILE A 62 4.24 -3.11 -5.99
C ILE A 62 4.60 -4.51 -6.48
N GLU A 63 5.77 -4.99 -6.12
CA GLU A 63 6.20 -6.37 -6.35
C GLU A 63 5.86 -7.22 -5.12
N VAL A 64 5.28 -8.40 -5.36
CA VAL A 64 5.05 -9.40 -4.32
C VAL A 64 6.12 -10.47 -4.40
N ILE A 65 6.75 -10.75 -3.26
CA ILE A 65 7.78 -11.78 -3.12
C ILE A 65 7.31 -12.87 -2.15
N ASP A 66 7.56 -14.12 -2.51
CA ASP A 66 7.23 -15.27 -1.65
C ASP A 66 8.21 -15.43 -0.48
N ILE A 67 7.93 -16.40 0.41
CA ILE A 67 8.84 -16.79 1.51
C ILE A 67 10.25 -17.18 1.05
N MET A 68 10.42 -17.56 -0.21
CA MET A 68 11.71 -17.90 -0.84
C MET A 68 12.40 -16.68 -1.48
N LYS A 69 11.84 -15.48 -1.28
CA LYS A 69 12.28 -14.18 -1.82
C LYS A 69 12.22 -14.11 -3.35
N LYS A 70 11.35 -14.91 -3.98
CA LYS A 70 11.14 -14.87 -5.43
C LYS A 70 9.99 -13.92 -5.74
N PRO A 71 10.13 -13.03 -6.73
CA PRO A 71 9.01 -12.29 -7.28
C PRO A 71 7.98 -13.27 -7.86
N ILE A 72 6.73 -13.15 -7.43
CA ILE A 72 5.63 -13.98 -7.91
C ILE A 72 4.56 -13.18 -8.65
N GLU A 73 4.42 -11.88 -8.34
CA GLU A 73 3.44 -11.01 -8.99
C GLU A 73 3.86 -9.54 -8.94
N THR A 74 3.29 -8.71 -9.81
CA THR A 74 3.47 -7.25 -9.81
C THR A 74 2.13 -6.54 -9.94
N VAL A 75 1.76 -5.77 -8.92
CA VAL A 75 0.56 -4.92 -8.92
C VAL A 75 0.93 -3.54 -9.46
N LYS A 76 0.25 -3.14 -10.53
CA LYS A 76 0.43 -1.82 -11.17
C LYS A 76 -0.60 -0.82 -10.64
N PRO A 77 -0.31 0.49 -10.66
CA PRO A 77 -1.33 1.50 -10.42
C PRO A 77 -2.44 1.45 -11.48
N GLN A 78 -3.62 1.95 -11.13
CA GLN A 78 -4.77 2.08 -12.04
C GLN A 78 -4.66 3.30 -12.96
N THR A 79 -3.88 4.30 -12.55
CA THR A 79 -3.50 5.49 -13.35
C THR A 79 -1.98 5.54 -13.55
N ASP A 80 -1.37 6.72 -13.46
CA ASP A 80 0.07 6.91 -13.65
C ASP A 80 0.89 6.46 -12.42
N SER A 81 0.30 6.50 -11.22
CA SER A 81 0.97 6.09 -9.97
C SER A 81 -0.05 5.82 -8.87
N PHE A 82 0.32 5.01 -7.88
CA PHE A 82 -0.53 4.78 -6.70
C PHE A 82 -0.77 6.05 -5.89
N VAL A 83 0.15 7.03 -5.96
CA VAL A 83 -0.06 8.35 -5.35
C VAL A 83 -1.24 9.06 -6.02
N ASN A 84 -1.31 9.02 -7.35
CA ASN A 84 -2.42 9.59 -8.10
C ASN A 84 -3.72 8.81 -7.89
N ASP A 85 -3.65 7.48 -7.83
CA ASP A 85 -4.82 6.63 -7.54
C ASP A 85 -5.44 7.01 -6.19
N PHE A 86 -4.61 7.07 -5.15
CA PHE A 86 -5.03 7.43 -3.80
C PHE A 86 -5.63 8.84 -3.72
N LYS A 87 -4.99 9.82 -4.36
CA LYS A 87 -5.49 11.21 -4.40
C LYS A 87 -6.79 11.36 -5.17
N THR A 88 -6.96 10.58 -6.24
CA THR A 88 -8.17 10.61 -7.06
C THR A 88 -9.35 10.03 -6.29
N SER A 89 -9.14 8.92 -5.60
CA SER A 89 -10.11 8.34 -4.68
C SER A 89 -9.42 7.40 -3.70
N ASN A 90 -9.38 7.79 -2.43
CA ASN A 90 -8.79 6.99 -1.37
C ASN A 90 -9.49 5.62 -1.26
N GLU A 91 -10.83 5.63 -1.27
CA GLU A 91 -11.67 4.43 -1.19
C GLU A 91 -11.43 3.48 -2.36
N ALA A 92 -11.48 3.98 -3.61
CA ALA A 92 -11.26 3.13 -4.78
C ALA A 92 -9.85 2.54 -4.81
N CYS A 93 -8.85 3.28 -4.32
CA CYS A 93 -7.49 2.78 -4.17
C CYS A 93 -7.45 1.60 -3.18
N PHE A 94 -8.07 1.73 -2.00
CA PHE A 94 -8.07 0.64 -1.02
C PHE A 94 -8.85 -0.59 -1.47
N ILE A 95 -10.00 -0.41 -2.11
CA ILE A 95 -10.77 -1.53 -2.70
C ILE A 95 -9.89 -2.27 -3.72
N TYR A 96 -9.22 -1.54 -4.60
CA TYR A 96 -8.33 -2.14 -5.59
C TYR A 96 -7.18 -2.94 -4.96
N LEU A 97 -6.53 -2.39 -3.93
CA LEU A 97 -5.46 -3.08 -3.21
C LEU A 97 -5.97 -4.37 -2.55
N GLN A 98 -7.17 -4.32 -1.95
CA GLN A 98 -7.79 -5.49 -1.32
C GLN A 98 -8.14 -6.57 -2.35
N GLU A 99 -8.73 -6.19 -3.49
CA GLU A 99 -9.05 -7.13 -4.58
C GLU A 99 -7.78 -7.75 -5.18
N ALA A 100 -6.73 -6.95 -5.36
CA ALA A 100 -5.43 -7.43 -5.84
C ALA A 100 -4.81 -8.45 -4.87
N ALA A 101 -4.79 -8.13 -3.57
CA ALA A 101 -4.30 -9.05 -2.54
C ALA A 101 -5.11 -10.35 -2.48
N ALA A 102 -6.44 -10.27 -2.50
CA ALA A 102 -7.32 -11.45 -2.51
C ALA A 102 -7.08 -12.33 -3.74
N LYS A 103 -6.86 -11.73 -4.91
CA LYS A 103 -6.52 -12.46 -6.13
C LYS A 103 -5.16 -13.16 -6.05
N ILE A 104 -4.17 -12.52 -5.43
CA ILE A 104 -2.82 -13.07 -5.25
C ILE A 104 -2.83 -14.20 -4.23
N ALA A 105 -3.42 -14.00 -3.06
CA ALA A 105 -3.57 -15.07 -2.06
C ALA A 105 -4.42 -16.25 -2.57
N GLY A 106 -5.38 -15.96 -3.44
CA GLY A 106 -6.21 -16.93 -4.15
C GLY A 106 -5.54 -17.56 -5.38
N LEU A 107 -4.26 -17.30 -5.66
CA LEU A 107 -3.52 -18.00 -6.70
C LEU A 107 -3.51 -19.51 -6.43
N ARG A 108 -4.32 -20.19 -7.24
CA ARG A 108 -4.14 -21.56 -7.72
C ARG A 108 -4.36 -21.57 -9.23
#